data_AF-A0A6V7YA75-F1
#
_entry.id   AF-A0A6V7YA75-F1
#
_cell.length_a   1.000
_cell.length_b   1.000
_cell.length_c   1.000
_cell.angle_alpha   90.00
_cell.angle_beta   90.00
_cell.angle_gamma   90.00
#
_symmetry.space_group_name_H-M   'P 1'
#
loop_
_entity.id
_entity.type
_entity.pdbx_description
1 polymer ?
#
loop_
_entity_poly.entity_id
_entity_poly.type
_entity_poly.pdbx_seq_one_letter_code
_entity_poly.pdbx_strand_id
1 'polypeptide(L)'
;MIKGYPMSGTYINSIGNARVPILSISISGVEMDIMAAPIPYNKFPKNFDPTNIANEEIVNKNKKTLDELIDGMIKQNDQFYNKSILVLTGYRIAYNIKSKFIQTTKQSSLFVDLLRSVKLWAKRKQIYSNVFGYLILEI
;
A
#
# COMPACT_ATOMS: atom_id res chain seq x y z
N MET A 1 -15.04 18.94 -9.66
CA MET A 1 -14.55 20.28 -9.23
C MET A 1 -13.45 20.06 -8.20
N ILE A 2 -12.21 20.43 -8.56
CA ILE A 2 -10.99 20.18 -7.77
C ILE A 2 -10.86 21.33 -6.76
N LYS A 3 -10.76 21.05 -5.47
CA LYS A 3 -10.47 22.05 -4.43
C LYS A 3 -9.07 21.77 -3.86
N GLY A 4 -8.06 22.40 -4.44
CA GLY A 4 -6.72 22.47 -3.85
C GLY A 4 -6.57 23.78 -3.07
N TYR A 5 -6.01 23.71 -1.87
CA TYR A 5 -5.65 24.89 -1.07
C TYR A 5 -4.12 25.04 -1.06
N PRO A 6 -3.55 26.03 -1.77
CA PRO A 6 -2.12 26.30 -1.69
C PRO A 6 -1.84 27.06 -0.40
N MET A 7 -1.25 26.41 0.59
CA MET A 7 -0.70 27.09 1.77
C MET A 7 0.80 26.79 1.79
N SER A 8 1.63 27.78 1.47
CA SER A 8 3.09 27.79 1.69
C SER A 8 3.78 26.41 1.67
N GLY A 9 4.05 25.86 0.49
CA GLY A 9 4.76 24.58 0.36
C GLY A 9 3.96 23.32 0.73
N THR A 10 2.67 23.48 1.00
CA THR A 10 1.73 22.39 1.29
C THR A 10 0.64 22.32 0.22
N TYR A 11 0.44 21.13 -0.36
CA TYR A 11 -0.63 20.83 -1.31
C TYR A 11 -1.48 19.68 -0.75
N ILE A 12 -2.81 19.77 -0.87
CA ILE A 12 -3.73 18.72 -0.46
C ILE A 12 -4.77 18.54 -1.57
N ASN A 13 -4.93 17.31 -2.04
CA ASN A 13 -5.92 16.94 -3.05
C ASN A 13 -6.59 15.61 -2.68
N SER A 14 -7.93 15.57 -2.75
CA SER A 14 -8.70 14.37 -2.45
C SER A 14 -9.35 13.83 -3.72
N ILE A 15 -9.15 12.54 -3.98
CA ILE A 15 -9.72 11.81 -5.11
C ILE A 15 -10.62 10.70 -4.57
N GLY A 16 -11.90 11.02 -4.31
CA GLY A 16 -12.87 10.08 -3.71
C GLY A 16 -13.49 9.07 -4.69
N ASN A 17 -13.53 9.40 -5.99
CA ASN A 17 -14.21 8.62 -7.03
C ASN A 17 -13.30 7.61 -7.73
N ALA A 18 -12.03 7.49 -7.32
CA ALA A 18 -11.13 6.46 -7.83
C ALA A 18 -11.49 5.06 -7.31
N ARG A 19 -10.96 4.03 -7.97
CA ARG A 19 -11.09 2.61 -7.55
C ARG A 19 -10.65 2.42 -6.09
N VAL A 20 -9.60 3.13 -5.69
CA VAL A 20 -9.15 3.29 -4.31
C VAL A 20 -9.11 4.79 -4.02
N PRO A 21 -9.84 5.31 -3.02
CA PRO A 21 -9.77 6.71 -2.65
C PRO A 21 -8.39 7.08 -2.12
N ILE A 22 -7.86 8.21 -2.59
CA ILE A 22 -6.53 8.71 -2.21
C ILE A 22 -6.64 10.16 -1.77
N LEU A 23 -5.93 10.49 -0.71
CA LEU A 23 -5.62 11.85 -0.31
C LEU A 23 -4.14 12.10 -0.62
N SER A 24 -3.88 12.82 -1.71
CA SER A 24 -2.53 13.20 -2.11
C SER A 24 -2.14 14.49 -1.39
N ILE A 25 -1.05 14.45 -0.64
CA ILE A 25 -0.49 15.60 0.07
C ILE A 25 0.95 15.85 -0.37
N SER A 26 1.36 17.11 -0.43
CA SER A 26 2.77 17.49 -0.51
C SER A 26 3.07 18.32 0.72
N ILE A 27 4.09 17.95 1.50
CA ILE A 27 4.56 18.74 2.65
C ILE A 27 6.07 18.90 2.49
N SER A 28 6.54 20.14 2.44
CA SER A 28 7.98 20.44 2.30
C SER A 28 8.63 19.74 1.09
N GLY A 29 7.89 19.61 -0.02
CA GLY A 29 8.35 18.93 -1.24
C GLY A 29 8.29 17.40 -1.21
N VAL A 30 7.84 16.79 -0.11
CA VAL A 30 7.61 15.34 -0.02
C VAL A 30 6.16 15.06 -0.42
N GLU A 31 5.98 14.39 -1.55
CA GLU A 31 4.68 13.90 -2.00
C GLU A 31 4.33 12.59 -1.27
N MET A 32 3.12 12.52 -0.73
CA MET A 32 2.58 11.36 -0.05
C MET A 32 1.15 11.09 -0.51
N ASP A 33 0.85 9.83 -0.79
CA ASP A 33 -0.51 9.37 -1.03
C ASP A 33 -1.01 8.62 0.21
N ILE A 34 -2.07 9.16 0.82
CA ILE A 34 -2.69 8.57 2.01
C ILE A 34 -3.97 7.86 1.58
N MET A 35 -4.08 6.60 2.00
CA MET A 35 -5.29 5.77 1.84
C MET A 35 -5.85 5.42 3.20
N ALA A 36 -7.17 5.30 3.29
CA ALA A 36 -7.86 4.88 4.50
C ALA A 36 -8.71 3.64 4.23
N ALA A 37 -8.66 2.67 5.14
CA ALA A 37 -9.46 1.45 5.10
C ALA A 37 -10.27 1.31 6.38
N PRO A 38 -11.56 1.71 6.38
CA PRO A 38 -12.49 1.33 7.44
C PRO A 38 -12.54 -0.19 7.63
N ILE A 39 -12.44 -0.66 8.87
CA ILE A 39 -12.49 -2.09 9.22
C ILE A 39 -13.64 -2.38 10.19
N PRO A 40 -14.22 -3.59 10.21
CA PRO A 40 -15.39 -3.95 11.02
C PRO A 40 -15.06 -4.16 12.52
N TYR A 41 -14.05 -3.47 13.05
CA TYR A 41 -13.60 -3.61 14.43
C TYR A 41 -13.86 -2.33 15.22
N ASN A 42 -14.49 -2.48 16.38
CA ASN A 42 -14.61 -1.37 17.35
C ASN A 42 -13.25 -1.01 17.98
N LYS A 43 -12.28 -1.93 17.95
CA LYS A 43 -10.90 -1.72 18.41
C LYS A 43 -9.94 -2.45 17.48
N PHE A 44 -8.98 -1.70 16.95
CA PHE A 44 -7.88 -2.26 16.17
C PHE A 44 -7.14 -3.33 16.99
N PRO A 45 -6.72 -4.47 16.40
CA PRO A 45 -6.07 -5.53 17.15
C PRO A 45 -4.81 -5.01 17.84
N LYS A 46 -4.78 -5.06 19.19
CA LYS A 46 -3.68 -4.49 20.01
C LYS A 46 -2.29 -5.04 19.68
N ASN A 47 -2.23 -6.22 19.07
CA ASN A 47 -1.00 -6.94 18.75
C ASN A 47 -0.63 -6.87 17.26
N PHE A 48 -1.29 -6.00 16.49
CA PHE A 48 -0.94 -5.79 15.09
C PHE A 48 0.12 -4.70 14.98
N ASP A 49 1.36 -5.12 14.81
CA ASP A 49 2.49 -4.23 14.50
C ASP A 49 3.11 -4.67 13.18
N PRO A 50 2.76 -4.03 12.07
CA PRO A 50 3.25 -4.43 10.78
C PRO A 50 4.62 -3.80 10.42
N THR A 51 5.19 -2.99 11.32
CA THR A 51 6.56 -2.50 11.17
C THR A 51 7.58 -3.52 11.63
N ASN A 52 7.17 -4.41 12.55
CA ASN A 52 8.01 -5.47 13.09
C ASN A 52 8.00 -6.72 12.21
N ILE A 53 9.00 -6.82 11.34
CA ILE A 53 9.24 -7.96 10.47
C ILE A 53 10.45 -8.81 10.91
N ALA A 54 11.00 -8.55 12.10
CA ALA A 54 12.24 -9.19 12.56
C ALA A 54 12.04 -10.65 13.03
N ASN A 55 10.80 -11.02 13.39
CA ASN A 55 10.45 -12.35 13.87
C ASN A 55 9.38 -12.98 12.97
N GLU A 56 9.65 -14.18 12.48
CA GLU A 56 8.74 -14.95 11.63
C GLU A 56 7.38 -15.23 12.29
N GLU A 57 7.36 -15.44 13.61
CA GLU A 57 6.12 -15.64 14.37
C GLU A 57 5.23 -14.39 14.34
N ILE A 58 5.83 -13.21 14.53
CA ILE A 58 5.14 -11.92 14.45
C ILE A 58 4.62 -11.72 13.03
N VAL A 59 5.45 -12.01 12.02
CA VAL A 59 5.06 -11.91 10.61
C VAL A 59 3.85 -12.79 10.31
N ASN A 60 3.86 -14.06 10.73
CA ASN A 60 2.78 -15.00 10.48
C ASN A 60 1.50 -14.61 11.23
N LYS A 61 1.61 -14.11 12.45
CA LYS A 61 0.48 -13.59 13.22
C LYS A 61 -0.16 -12.36 12.55
N ASN A 62 0.65 -11.43 12.07
CA ASN A 62 0.18 -10.25 11.33
C ASN A 62 -0.50 -10.64 10.00
N LYS A 63 0.08 -11.60 9.25
CA LYS A 63 -0.52 -12.14 8.01
C LYS A 63 -1.88 -12.75 8.30
N LYS A 64 -1.95 -13.65 9.29
CA LYS A 64 -3.21 -14.28 9.71
C LYS A 64 -4.26 -13.25 10.10
N THR A 65 -3.87 -12.22 10.84
CA THR A 65 -4.78 -11.14 11.24
C THR A 65 -5.30 -10.38 10.01
N LEU A 66 -4.43 -10.02 9.05
CA LEU A 66 -4.84 -9.37 7.80
C LEU A 66 -5.79 -10.24 6.97
N ASP A 67 -5.52 -11.53 6.87
CA ASP A 67 -6.36 -12.48 6.12
C ASP A 67 -7.74 -12.60 6.77
N GLU A 68 -7.81 -12.78 8.09
CA GLU A 68 -9.07 -12.83 8.84
C GLU A 68 -9.88 -11.53 8.71
N LEU A 69 -9.22 -10.37 8.71
CA LEU A 69 -9.86 -9.07 8.49
C LEU A 69 -10.49 -8.99 7.09
N ILE A 70 -9.71 -9.32 6.06
CA ILE A 70 -10.14 -9.26 4.66
C ILE A 70 -11.27 -10.26 4.41
N ASP A 71 -11.12 -11.50 4.87
CA ASP A 71 -12.11 -12.55 4.72
C ASP A 71 -13.40 -12.22 5.48
N GLY A 72 -13.29 -11.62 6.68
CA GLY A 72 -14.44 -11.14 7.44
C GLY A 72 -15.25 -10.10 6.68
N MET A 73 -14.58 -9.11 6.06
CA MET A 73 -15.25 -8.09 5.24
C MET A 73 -15.85 -8.69 3.97
N ILE A 74 -15.16 -9.63 3.30
CA ILE A 74 -15.69 -10.31 2.11
C ILE A 74 -16.95 -11.11 2.46
N LYS A 75 -16.94 -11.85 3.59
CA LYS A 75 -18.08 -12.65 4.05
C LYS A 75 -19.30 -11.81 4.42
N GLN A 76 -19.10 -10.60 4.93
CA GLN A 76 -20.20 -9.67 5.20
C GLN A 76 -20.91 -9.22 3.90
N ASN A 77 -20.20 -9.25 2.76
CA ASN A 77 -20.71 -8.87 1.45
C ASN A 77 -21.35 -7.47 1.41
N ASP A 78 -20.87 -6.57 2.28
CA ASP A 78 -21.31 -5.19 2.35
C ASP A 78 -20.46 -4.33 1.42
N GLN A 79 -21.13 -3.62 0.49
CA GLN A 79 -20.48 -2.73 -0.46
C GLN A 79 -19.65 -1.62 0.21
N PHE A 80 -19.97 -1.27 1.46
CA PHE A 80 -19.21 -0.33 2.28
C PHE A 80 -17.73 -0.71 2.37
N TYR A 81 -17.41 -2.00 2.49
CA TYR A 81 -16.03 -2.47 2.67
C TYR A 81 -15.27 -2.72 1.36
N ASN A 82 -15.90 -2.60 0.19
CA ASN A 82 -15.25 -2.89 -1.09
C ASN A 82 -13.93 -2.13 -1.28
N LYS A 83 -13.90 -0.85 -0.91
CA LYS A 83 -12.70 -0.01 -1.00
C LYS A 83 -11.67 -0.38 0.07
N SER A 84 -12.09 -0.70 1.29
CA SER A 84 -11.23 -1.18 2.36
C SER A 84 -10.52 -2.49 2.00
N ILE A 85 -11.25 -3.43 1.40
CA ILE A 85 -10.71 -4.72 0.93
C ILE A 85 -9.59 -4.48 -0.08
N LEU A 86 -9.77 -3.55 -1.03
CA LEU A 86 -8.74 -3.21 -2.01
C LEU A 86 -7.49 -2.60 -1.37
N VAL A 87 -7.67 -1.62 -0.46
CA VAL A 87 -6.54 -0.97 0.25
C VAL A 87 -5.74 -2.01 1.06
N LEU A 88 -6.43 -2.83 1.85
CA LEU A 88 -5.79 -3.83 2.71
C LEU A 88 -5.17 -4.97 1.90
N THR A 89 -5.72 -5.30 0.74
CA THR A 89 -5.10 -6.29 -0.17
C THR A 89 -3.79 -5.75 -0.74
N GLY A 90 -3.75 -4.50 -1.20
CA GLY A 90 -2.51 -3.86 -1.65
C GLY A 90 -1.46 -3.84 -0.55
N TYR A 91 -1.87 -3.47 0.66
CA TYR A 91 -1.02 -3.51 1.84
C TYR A 91 -0.48 -4.91 2.14
N ARG A 92 -1.35 -5.93 2.14
CA ARG A 92 -0.99 -7.33 2.39
C ARG A 92 0.05 -7.83 1.38
N ILE A 93 -0.11 -7.49 0.10
CA ILE A 93 0.85 -7.88 -0.95
C ILE A 93 2.23 -7.26 -0.67
N ALA A 94 2.29 -5.95 -0.42
CA ALA A 94 3.54 -5.26 -0.10
C ALA A 94 4.20 -5.85 1.16
N TYR A 95 3.41 -6.10 2.20
CA TYR A 95 3.86 -6.73 3.44
C TYR A 95 4.41 -8.15 3.21
N ASN A 96 3.74 -8.95 2.38
CA ASN A 96 4.19 -10.30 2.04
C ASN A 96 5.51 -10.28 1.28
N ILE A 97 5.69 -9.36 0.33
CA ILE A 97 6.94 -9.24 -0.41
C ILE A 97 8.07 -8.80 0.54
N LYS A 98 7.83 -7.76 1.34
CA LYS A 98 8.81 -7.27 2.31
C LYS A 98 9.23 -8.36 3.29
N SER A 99 8.27 -9.05 3.92
CA SER A 99 8.59 -10.11 4.89
C SER A 99 9.23 -11.36 4.28
N LYS A 100 8.96 -11.67 3.01
CA LYS A 100 9.50 -12.88 2.36
C LYS A 100 10.89 -12.66 1.74
N PHE A 101 11.10 -11.51 1.10
CA PHE A 101 12.32 -11.23 0.33
C PHE A 101 13.32 -10.33 1.05
N ILE A 102 12.87 -9.57 2.05
CA ILE A 102 13.69 -8.62 2.81
C ILE A 102 13.85 -9.14 4.24
N GLN A 103 14.55 -10.27 4.37
CA GLN A 103 14.87 -10.87 5.68
C GLN A 103 16.18 -10.32 6.25
N THR A 104 17.08 -9.85 5.38
CA THR A 104 18.38 -9.27 5.76
C THR A 104 18.59 -7.91 5.08
N THR A 105 19.39 -7.06 5.70
CA THR A 105 19.76 -5.73 5.17
C THR A 105 20.44 -5.83 3.81
N LYS A 106 21.28 -6.86 3.59
CA LYS A 106 21.98 -7.09 2.31
C LYS A 106 21.05 -7.56 1.19
N GLN A 107 20.08 -8.42 1.49
CA GLN A 107 19.06 -8.82 0.50
C GLN A 107 18.14 -7.65 0.17
N SER A 108 17.85 -6.79 1.15
CA SER A 108 17.06 -5.56 0.94
C SER A 108 17.70 -4.67 -0.13
N SER A 109 18.99 -4.34 0.01
CA SER A 109 19.67 -3.45 -0.92
C SER A 109 19.74 -4.04 -2.32
N LEU A 110 20.11 -5.32 -2.44
CA LEU A 110 20.17 -6.00 -3.74
C LEU A 110 18.80 -6.00 -4.44
N PHE A 111 17.74 -6.32 -3.70
CA PHE A 111 16.38 -6.32 -4.22
C PHE A 111 15.95 -4.94 -4.69
N VAL A 112 16.20 -3.90 -3.87
CA VAL A 112 15.87 -2.52 -4.19
C VAL A 112 16.65 -2.03 -5.41
N ASP A 113 17.93 -2.34 -5.52
CA ASP A 113 18.77 -1.91 -6.64
C ASP A 113 18.39 -2.63 -7.95
N LEU A 114 18.07 -3.92 -7.87
CA LEU A 114 17.49 -4.66 -8.99
C LEU A 114 16.16 -4.04 -9.41
N LEU A 115 15.26 -3.80 -8.46
CA LEU A 115 13.94 -3.22 -8.73
C LEU A 115 14.06 -1.83 -9.37
N ARG A 116 14.96 -0.97 -8.87
CA ARG A 116 15.28 0.34 -9.48
C ARG A 116 15.78 0.19 -10.91
N SER A 117 16.69 -0.75 -11.15
CA SER A 117 17.27 -1.00 -12.47
C SER A 117 16.21 -1.47 -13.46
N VAL A 118 15.33 -2.39 -13.05
CA VAL A 118 14.23 -2.89 -13.89
C VAL A 118 13.19 -1.80 -14.14
N LYS A 119 12.81 -0.99 -13.13
CA LYS A 119 11.91 0.16 -13.32
C LYS A 119 12.48 1.15 -14.33
N LEU A 120 13.77 1.46 -14.25
CA LEU A 120 14.44 2.37 -15.18
C LEU A 120 14.44 1.80 -16.60
N TRP A 121 14.78 0.52 -16.76
CA TRP A 121 14.74 -0.17 -18.04
C TRP A 121 13.33 -0.16 -18.65
N ALA A 122 12.30 -0.51 -17.87
CA ALA A 122 10.91 -0.53 -18.31
C ALA A 122 10.41 0.85 -18.75
N LYS A 123 10.75 1.90 -17.98
CA LYS A 123 10.46 3.30 -18.35
C LYS A 123 11.14 3.69 -19.68
N ARG A 124 12.42 3.36 -19.86
CA ARG A 124 13.15 3.63 -21.11
C ARG A 124 12.59 2.87 -22.31
N LYS A 125 12.02 1.69 -22.08
CA LYS A 125 11.35 0.88 -23.08
C LYS A 125 9.86 1.25 -23.29
N GLN A 126 9.35 2.25 -22.55
CA GLN A 126 7.96 2.70 -22.60
C GLN A 126 6.93 1.60 -22.30
N ILE A 127 7.32 0.61 -21.48
CA ILE A 127 6.48 -0.52 -21.06
C ILE A 127 6.16 -0.47 -19.56
N TYR A 128 6.07 0.74 -19.00
CA TYR A 128 5.77 0.98 -17.59
C TYR A 128 4.56 1.91 -17.45
N SER A 129 3.35 1.33 -17.38
CA SER A 129 2.11 2.06 -17.11
C SER A 129 0.93 1.10 -16.87
N ASN A 130 0.32 1.17 -15.69
CA ASN A 130 -0.93 0.47 -15.41
C ASN A 130 -2.08 0.93 -16.32
N VAL A 131 -2.15 2.25 -16.53
CA VAL A 131 -3.25 2.91 -17.24
C VAL A 131 -3.30 2.48 -18.70
N PHE A 132 -2.14 2.16 -19.28
CA PHE A 132 -2.00 1.70 -20.66
C PHE A 132 -1.84 0.18 -20.79
N GLY A 133 -2.08 -0.59 -19.72
CA GLY A 133 -2.04 -2.06 -19.75
C GLY A 133 -0.65 -2.69 -19.72
N TYR A 134 0.39 -1.94 -19.35
CA TYR A 134 1.75 -2.43 -19.16
C TYR A 134 2.04 -2.79 -17.69
N LEU A 135 3.19 -3.43 -17.46
CA LEU A 135 3.61 -3.91 -16.15
C LEU A 135 3.88 -2.76 -15.16
N ILE A 136 3.40 -2.92 -13.92
CA ILE A 136 3.85 -2.15 -12.76
C ILE A 136 4.81 -3.01 -11.94
N LEU A 137 5.91 -2.39 -11.53
CA LEU A 137 6.74 -2.86 -10.44
C LEU A 137 6.64 -1.82 -9.33
N GLU A 138 5.77 -2.03 -8.35
CA GLU A 138 5.61 -1.21 -7.15
C GLU A 138 5.69 -2.14 -5.94
N ILE A 139 6.77 -1.96 -5.19
CA ILE A 139 7.11 -2.68 -3.95
C ILE A 139 7.85 -1.65 -3.10
#